data_AF-A0A1Y3BMF7-F1
#
_entry.id   AF-A0A1Y3BMF7-F1
#
_cell.length_a   1.000
_cell.length_b   1.000
_cell.length_c   1.000
_cell.angle_alpha   90.00
_cell.angle_beta   90.00
_cell.angle_gamma   90.00
#
_symmetry.space_group_name_H-M   'P 1'
#
loop_
_entity.id
_entity.type
_entity.pdbx_description
1 polymer ?
#
loop_
_entity_poly.entity_id
_entity_poly.type
_entity_poly.pdbx_seq_one_letter_code
_entity_poly.pdbx_strand_id
1 'polypeptide(L)'
;MTSNEHFTGSGSSSSSSRNRSSTTQQQQNTSSSSSTSSGTKSSKFQHTHQQQPKSSPPKCYGCHKPILERYFLKALDQIWHEDCLKCSCCNCRLGEIGSTLFTKADLILCKRDYLRMFGATGYCSLCNKQIPAFEMVMRARGNVYHLECFKCEACNHVCIQIIKKIK
;
A
#
# COMPACT_ATOMS: atom_id res chain seq x y z
N MET A 1 -55.88 -18.07 29.44
CA MET A 1 -57.20 -17.41 29.53
C MET A 1 -56.94 -15.92 29.38
N THR A 2 -57.35 -15.20 28.33
CA THR A 2 -58.10 -15.55 27.10
C THR A 2 -57.87 -14.47 26.03
N SER A 3 -57.71 -14.85 24.75
CA SER A 3 -58.23 -14.12 23.56
C SER A 3 -57.69 -12.69 23.23
N ASN A 4 -57.85 -12.06 22.05
CA ASN A 4 -58.18 -12.38 20.63
C ASN A 4 -57.80 -11.07 19.85
N GLU A 5 -57.39 -10.92 18.57
CA GLU A 5 -57.04 -11.75 17.38
C GLU A 5 -55.95 -10.95 16.58
N HIS A 6 -55.23 -11.38 15.52
CA HIS A 6 -55.38 -12.40 14.46
C HIS A 6 -56.27 -11.99 13.24
N PHE A 7 -55.66 -11.52 12.14
CA PHE A 7 -56.33 -11.43 10.82
C PHE A 7 -55.38 -11.70 9.63
N THR A 8 -55.93 -12.43 8.65
CA THR A 8 -55.37 -12.88 7.36
C THR A 8 -54.90 -11.73 6.45
N GLY A 9 -53.91 -11.88 5.56
CA GLY A 9 -53.86 -12.71 4.33
C GLY A 9 -53.23 -11.86 3.20
N SER A 10 -52.87 -12.30 1.98
CA SER A 10 -52.97 -13.58 1.24
C SER A 10 -51.88 -13.64 0.15
N GLY A 11 -51.86 -14.66 -0.73
CA GLY A 11 -50.96 -14.76 -1.89
C GLY A 11 -51.26 -13.75 -3.03
N SER A 12 -50.66 -13.83 -4.22
CA SER A 12 -50.04 -15.01 -4.86
C SER A 12 -49.01 -14.66 -5.95
N SER A 13 -48.27 -15.68 -6.41
CA SER A 13 -47.28 -15.63 -7.49
C SER A 13 -47.87 -15.58 -8.91
N SER A 14 -47.16 -14.93 -9.86
CA SER A 14 -47.02 -15.43 -11.25
C SER A 14 -45.94 -14.64 -12.02
N SER A 15 -45.55 -15.13 -13.20
CA SER A 15 -44.38 -14.70 -13.98
C SER A 15 -44.74 -14.25 -15.40
N SER A 16 -43.91 -13.41 -16.03
CA SER A 16 -43.49 -13.56 -17.44
C SER A 16 -42.58 -12.45 -17.97
N SER A 17 -41.76 -12.82 -18.96
CA SER A 17 -40.76 -12.00 -19.65
C SER A 17 -41.31 -10.89 -20.55
N ARG A 18 -40.52 -9.83 -20.76
CA ARG A 18 -40.30 -9.18 -22.08
C ARG A 18 -39.02 -8.32 -22.08
N ASN A 19 -38.67 -7.72 -23.22
CA ASN A 19 -37.29 -7.46 -23.63
C ASN A 19 -37.10 -6.05 -24.25
N ARG A 20 -35.84 -5.62 -24.34
CA ARG A 20 -35.24 -4.76 -25.39
C ARG A 20 -35.17 -3.23 -25.19
N SER A 21 -33.91 -2.76 -25.11
CA SER A 21 -33.33 -1.51 -25.67
C SER A 21 -33.37 -0.16 -24.93
N SER A 22 -32.13 0.28 -24.63
CA SER A 22 -31.55 1.57 -25.06
C SER A 22 -32.02 2.89 -24.43
N THR A 23 -31.32 3.31 -23.36
CA THR A 23 -31.00 4.73 -23.11
C THR A 23 -29.53 4.85 -22.69
N THR A 24 -28.76 5.69 -23.39
CA THR A 24 -27.40 6.06 -22.98
C THR A 24 -27.45 6.96 -21.75
N GLN A 25 -26.78 6.58 -20.66
CA GLN A 25 -26.42 7.56 -19.62
C GLN A 25 -25.10 7.21 -18.95
N GLN A 26 -24.20 8.20 -18.96
CA GLN A 26 -22.79 8.09 -18.60
C GLN A 26 -22.62 8.39 -17.10
N GLN A 27 -22.63 7.36 -16.26
CA GLN A 27 -22.33 7.55 -14.84
C GLN A 27 -20.82 7.65 -14.60
N GLN A 28 -20.44 8.68 -13.87
CA GLN A 28 -19.05 9.14 -13.76
C GLN A 28 -18.36 8.50 -12.55
N ASN A 29 -17.06 8.24 -12.68
CA ASN A 29 -16.25 7.64 -11.62
C ASN A 29 -16.07 8.63 -10.45
N THR A 30 -16.90 8.54 -9.41
CA THR A 30 -16.73 9.26 -8.15
C THR A 30 -15.65 8.61 -7.28
N SER A 31 -14.42 8.57 -7.79
CA SER A 31 -13.23 8.12 -7.06
C SER A 31 -12.83 9.17 -6.03
N SER A 32 -13.50 9.14 -4.87
CA SER A 32 -13.31 10.02 -3.71
C SER A 32 -11.98 9.77 -2.99
N SER A 33 -10.86 9.99 -3.67
CA SER A 33 -9.51 9.94 -3.09
C SER A 33 -9.21 11.24 -2.33
N SER A 34 -9.44 11.24 -1.02
CA SER A 34 -9.09 12.35 -0.14
C SER A 34 -7.57 12.55 -0.08
N SER A 35 -7.10 13.69 -0.59
CA SER A 35 -5.70 13.98 -0.87
C SER A 35 -4.98 14.70 0.27
N THR A 36 -4.25 13.96 1.11
CA THR A 36 -3.24 14.53 2.01
C THR A 36 -1.89 14.65 1.29
N SER A 37 -1.70 15.78 0.60
CA SER A 37 -0.58 16.07 -0.31
C SER A 37 0.75 16.37 0.41
N SER A 38 1.34 15.37 1.07
CA SER A 38 2.79 15.33 1.29
C SER A 38 3.48 14.84 0.02
N GLY A 39 4.29 15.68 -0.64
CA GLY A 39 4.94 15.33 -1.91
C GLY A 39 5.90 14.14 -1.81
N THR A 40 5.47 12.95 -2.27
CA THR A 40 6.25 11.71 -2.22
C THR A 40 6.94 11.43 -3.56
N LYS A 41 8.25 11.67 -3.65
CA LYS A 41 9.04 11.24 -4.82
C LYS A 41 9.46 9.77 -4.65
N SER A 42 8.57 8.88 -5.06
CA SER A 42 8.86 7.45 -5.25
C SER A 42 9.56 7.27 -6.59
N SER A 43 10.87 7.03 -6.58
CA SER A 43 11.69 6.89 -7.79
C SER A 43 12.08 5.43 -8.00
N LYS A 44 11.88 4.93 -9.23
CA LYS A 44 12.44 3.65 -9.66
C LYS A 44 13.86 3.88 -10.14
N PHE A 45 14.81 3.06 -9.68
CA PHE A 45 16.20 3.09 -10.17
C PHE A 45 16.44 1.88 -11.09
N GLN A 46 17.52 1.95 -11.88
CA GLN A 46 17.89 0.90 -12.84
C GLN A 46 19.31 0.42 -12.58
N HIS A 47 19.52 -0.90 -12.66
CA HIS A 47 20.86 -1.47 -12.80
C HIS A 47 21.30 -1.23 -14.24
N THR A 48 22.47 -0.62 -14.41
CA THR A 48 23.02 -0.20 -15.69
C THR A 48 24.39 -0.82 -15.91
N HIS A 49 24.60 -1.37 -17.10
CA HIS A 49 25.84 -2.06 -17.49
C HIS A 49 26.73 -1.13 -18.31
N GLN A 50 28.01 -1.01 -17.95
CA GLN A 50 28.96 -0.20 -18.69
C GLN A 50 29.42 -0.94 -19.95
N GLN A 51 29.04 -0.41 -21.12
CA GLN A 51 29.69 -0.71 -22.39
C GLN A 51 30.85 0.27 -22.63
N GLN A 52 31.82 -0.12 -23.45
CA GLN A 52 33.19 0.43 -23.43
C GLN A 52 33.27 1.97 -23.53
N PRO A 53 34.12 2.64 -22.72
CA PRO A 53 34.15 4.09 -22.63
C PRO A 53 34.79 4.76 -23.85
N LYS A 54 34.10 5.77 -24.41
CA LYS A 54 34.67 6.77 -25.34
C LYS A 54 34.84 8.16 -24.70
N SER A 55 34.59 8.27 -23.41
CA SER A 55 34.75 9.48 -22.59
C SER A 55 35.02 9.09 -21.13
N SER A 56 35.29 10.08 -20.27
CA SER A 56 35.71 9.86 -18.88
C SER A 56 34.69 9.08 -18.03
N PRO A 57 35.15 8.26 -17.07
CA PRO A 57 34.25 7.46 -16.23
C PRO A 57 33.32 8.34 -15.39
N PRO A 58 32.03 7.98 -15.26
CA PRO A 58 31.06 8.75 -14.48
C PRO A 58 31.45 8.78 -13.00
N LYS A 59 31.18 9.88 -12.30
CA LYS A 59 31.44 9.99 -10.85
C LYS A 59 30.20 9.55 -10.05
N CYS A 60 30.41 8.80 -8.99
CA CYS A 60 29.36 8.42 -8.06
C CYS A 60 28.94 9.62 -7.21
N TYR A 61 27.65 9.94 -7.18
CA TYR A 61 27.12 11.09 -6.41
C TYR A 61 27.38 10.94 -4.91
N GLY A 62 27.19 9.75 -4.33
CA GLY A 62 27.34 9.52 -2.89
C GLY A 62 28.77 9.44 -2.34
N CYS A 63 29.81 9.47 -3.18
CA CYS A 63 31.21 9.42 -2.72
C CYS A 63 32.23 10.15 -3.60
N HIS A 64 31.77 10.80 -4.69
CA HIS A 64 32.51 11.60 -5.66
C HIS A 64 33.68 10.93 -6.42
N LYS A 65 33.98 9.66 -6.12
CA LYS A 65 34.95 8.83 -6.85
C LYS A 65 34.42 8.43 -8.24
N PRO A 66 35.31 8.22 -9.23
CA PRO A 66 34.91 7.66 -10.54
C PRO A 66 34.47 6.20 -10.39
N ILE A 67 33.39 5.85 -11.10
CA ILE A 67 32.85 4.50 -11.19
C ILE A 67 33.63 3.75 -12.26
N LEU A 68 34.49 2.83 -11.82
CA LEU A 68 35.24 1.91 -12.68
C LEU A 68 34.57 0.52 -12.76
N GLU A 69 33.46 0.35 -12.04
CA GLU A 69 32.69 -0.89 -11.96
C GLU A 69 31.90 -1.16 -13.25
N ARG A 70 31.82 -2.44 -13.63
CA ARG A 70 31.07 -2.91 -14.81
C ARG A 70 29.56 -2.68 -14.68
N TYR A 71 29.05 -2.60 -13.45
CA TYR A 71 27.66 -2.38 -13.11
C TYR A 71 27.55 -1.18 -12.17
N PHE A 72 26.50 -0.39 -12.32
CA PHE A 72 26.21 0.76 -11.47
C PHE A 72 24.72 1.09 -11.49
N LEU A 73 24.25 1.88 -10.52
CA LEU A 73 22.85 2.24 -10.37
C LEU A 73 22.60 3.66 -10.86
N LYS A 74 21.62 3.86 -11.76
CA LYS A 74 21.08 5.19 -12.09
C LYS A 74 19.84 5.47 -11.25
N ALA A 75 19.89 6.53 -10.44
CA ALA A 75 18.86 6.90 -9.48
C ALA A 75 18.81 8.41 -9.26
N LEU A 76 17.60 9.01 -9.26
CA LEU A 76 17.39 10.46 -9.06
C LEU A 76 18.16 11.33 -10.07
N ASP A 77 18.25 10.84 -11.32
CA ASP A 77 19.09 11.35 -12.42
C ASP A 77 20.60 11.42 -12.15
N GLN A 78 21.03 10.89 -11.01
CA GLN A 78 22.42 10.72 -10.61
C GLN A 78 22.87 9.26 -10.78
N ILE A 79 24.19 9.04 -10.70
CA ILE A 79 24.84 7.74 -10.86
C ILE A 79 25.53 7.34 -9.55
N TRP A 80 25.42 6.07 -9.17
CA TRP A 80 25.84 5.56 -7.86
C TRP A 80 26.51 4.18 -8.01
N HIS A 81 27.56 3.90 -7.22
CA HIS A 81 27.97 2.51 -6.96
C HIS A 81 26.85 1.76 -6.23
N GLU A 82 26.80 0.44 -6.38
CA GLU A 82 25.79 -0.42 -5.74
C GLU A 82 25.86 -0.29 -4.19
N ASP A 83 27.08 -0.22 -3.66
CA ASP A 83 27.39 0.01 -2.24
C ASP A 83 27.07 1.44 -1.73
N CYS A 84 26.98 2.43 -2.63
CA CYS A 84 26.75 3.83 -2.25
C CYS A 84 25.26 4.20 -2.17
N LEU A 85 24.39 3.51 -2.92
CA LEU A 85 22.94 3.77 -2.90
C LEU A 85 22.25 3.01 -1.76
N LYS A 86 22.34 3.57 -0.55
CA LYS A 86 21.83 2.97 0.69
C LYS A 86 20.79 3.83 1.41
N CYS A 87 19.94 3.19 2.20
CA CYS A 87 18.95 3.87 3.04
C CYS A 87 19.63 4.69 4.16
N SER A 88 19.30 5.98 4.28
CA SER A 88 19.83 6.88 5.30
C SER A 88 19.54 6.42 6.75
N CYS A 89 18.48 5.64 6.98
CA CYS A 89 18.09 5.18 8.32
C CYS A 89 18.67 3.80 8.69
N CYS A 90 18.61 2.82 7.79
CA CYS A 90 19.04 1.45 8.09
C CYS A 90 20.38 1.04 7.48
N ASN A 91 21.04 1.93 6.71
CA ASN A 91 22.22 1.64 5.87
C ASN A 91 22.03 0.48 4.86
N CYS A 92 20.83 -0.08 4.73
CA CYS A 92 20.56 -1.18 3.82
C CYS A 92 20.78 -0.75 2.36
N ARG A 93 21.42 -1.61 1.58
CA ARG A 93 21.68 -1.44 0.15
C ARG A 93 20.34 -1.44 -0.60
N LEU A 94 20.03 -0.36 -1.32
CA LEU A 94 18.74 -0.24 -2.00
C LEU A 94 18.68 -1.11 -3.26
N GLY A 95 19.83 -1.31 -3.93
CA GLY A 95 19.99 -2.22 -5.09
C GLY A 95 19.37 -3.60 -4.86
N GLU A 96 19.73 -4.22 -3.73
CA GLU A 96 19.38 -5.59 -3.35
C GLU A 96 17.92 -5.75 -2.88
N ILE A 97 17.36 -4.74 -2.22
CA ILE A 97 16.01 -4.81 -1.62
C ILE A 97 14.89 -4.63 -2.66
N GLY A 98 15.20 -4.08 -3.83
CA GLY A 98 14.29 -3.96 -4.97
C GLY A 98 14.32 -2.57 -5.59
N SER A 99 13.87 -2.46 -6.84
CA SER A 99 14.15 -1.32 -7.74
C SER A 99 13.52 0.03 -7.37
N THR A 100 12.94 0.22 -6.18
CA THR A 100 12.29 1.48 -5.77
C THR A 100 12.86 2.06 -4.49
N LEU A 101 13.15 3.37 -4.54
CA LEU A 101 13.54 4.19 -3.41
C LEU A 101 12.58 5.36 -3.23
N PHE A 102 12.60 5.95 -2.03
CA PHE A 102 11.73 7.06 -1.67
C PHE A 102 12.60 8.23 -1.20
N THR A 103 12.36 9.43 -1.73
CA THR A 103 13.00 10.66 -1.24
C THR A 103 12.00 11.60 -0.59
N LYS A 104 12.38 12.12 0.58
CA LYS A 104 11.66 13.16 1.33
C LYS A 104 12.62 13.81 2.34
N ALA A 105 12.58 15.14 2.44
CA ALA A 105 13.50 15.93 3.28
C ALA A 105 14.98 15.56 3.05
N ASP A 106 15.37 15.46 1.77
CA ASP A 106 16.71 15.12 1.27
C ASP A 106 17.33 13.78 1.74
N LEU A 107 16.57 12.96 2.48
CA LEU A 107 16.91 11.59 2.81
C LEU A 107 16.53 10.62 1.68
N ILE A 108 17.40 9.65 1.42
CA ILE A 108 17.11 8.50 0.52
C ILE A 108 16.73 7.31 1.40
N LEU A 109 15.51 6.80 1.23
CA LEU A 109 14.90 5.85 2.16
C LEU A 109 14.41 4.58 1.46
N CYS A 110 14.54 3.44 2.15
CA CYS A 110 13.87 2.21 1.76
C CYS A 110 12.36 2.30 2.07
N LYS A 111 11.55 1.49 1.40
CA LYS A 111 10.08 1.46 1.58
C LYS A 111 9.65 1.34 3.04
N ARG A 112 10.31 0.48 3.83
CA ARG A 112 9.98 0.25 5.24
C ARG A 112 10.19 1.50 6.09
N ASP A 113 11.37 2.12 5.97
CA ASP A 113 11.74 3.25 6.83
C ASP A 113 11.03 4.53 6.38
N TYR A 114 10.77 4.67 5.06
CA TYR A 114 9.87 5.69 4.52
C TYR A 114 8.46 5.58 5.13
N LEU A 115 7.85 4.39 5.10
CA LEU A 115 6.53 4.17 5.72
C LEU A 115 6.56 4.40 7.23
N ARG A 116 7.64 4.00 7.91
CA ARG A 116 7.80 4.19 9.37
C ARG A 116 7.83 5.66 9.79
N MET A 117 8.44 6.55 9.01
CA MET A 117 8.54 7.98 9.34
C MET A 117 7.45 8.84 8.69
N PHE A 118 6.91 8.43 7.54
CA PHE A 118 6.09 9.28 6.68
C PHE A 118 4.84 8.61 6.08
N GLY A 119 4.56 7.35 6.43
CA GLY A 119 3.30 6.70 6.10
C GLY A 119 2.16 7.15 7.02
N ALA A 120 0.92 7.05 6.54
CA ALA A 120 -0.26 7.38 7.33
C ALA A 120 -0.47 6.36 8.46
N THR A 121 -0.30 6.78 9.71
CA THR A 121 -0.59 5.98 10.90
C THR A 121 -2.10 5.85 11.12
N GLY A 122 -2.51 4.78 11.80
CA GLY A 122 -3.91 4.54 12.18
C GLY A 122 -4.08 4.52 13.70
N TYR A 123 -5.30 4.23 14.14
CA TYR A 123 -5.61 3.86 15.52
C TYR A 123 -6.37 2.53 15.52
N CYS A 124 -6.08 1.65 16.47
CA CYS A 124 -6.77 0.37 16.59
C CYS A 124 -8.12 0.53 17.31
N SER A 125 -9.22 0.18 16.65
CA SER A 125 -10.59 0.29 17.16
C SER A 125 -10.97 -0.72 18.26
N LEU A 126 -9.98 -1.33 18.94
CA LEU A 126 -10.19 -2.19 20.12
C LEU A 126 -9.36 -1.73 21.33
N CYS A 127 -8.08 -1.39 21.13
CA CYS A 127 -7.17 -0.98 22.21
C CYS A 127 -6.81 0.51 22.19
N ASN A 128 -7.33 1.27 21.22
CA ASN A 128 -7.15 2.71 20.99
C ASN A 128 -5.69 3.20 20.86
N LYS A 129 -4.71 2.28 20.78
CA LYS A 129 -3.30 2.60 20.52
C LYS A 129 -3.08 2.95 19.04
N GLN A 130 -2.06 3.79 18.78
CA GLN A 130 -1.63 4.15 17.45
C GLN A 130 -1.00 2.95 16.72
N ILE A 131 -1.46 2.70 15.50
CA ILE A 131 -0.89 1.71 14.58
C ILE A 131 0.19 2.38 13.71
N PRO A 132 1.45 1.92 13.72
CA PRO A 132 2.48 2.38 12.80
C PRO A 132 2.15 2.03 11.34
N ALA A 133 2.45 2.93 10.40
CA ALA A 133 2.11 2.76 8.98
C ALA A 133 2.92 1.66 8.23
N PHE A 134 3.83 0.97 8.93
CA PHE A 134 4.54 -0.21 8.44
C PHE A 134 3.99 -1.53 9.03
N GLU A 135 3.09 -1.47 10.01
CA GLU A 135 2.50 -2.66 10.64
C GLU A 135 1.38 -3.23 9.77
N MET A 136 1.20 -4.56 9.81
CA MET A 136 0.08 -5.24 9.16
C MET A 136 -1.19 -5.09 10.00
N VAL A 137 -2.30 -4.75 9.35
CA VAL A 137 -3.59 -4.52 10.00
C VAL A 137 -4.70 -5.36 9.40
N MET A 138 -5.67 -5.75 10.24
CA MET A 138 -6.95 -6.21 9.75
C MET A 138 -7.91 -5.03 9.60
N ARG A 139 -8.77 -5.09 8.57
CA ARG A 139 -9.84 -4.11 8.35
C ARG A 139 -11.20 -4.82 8.29
N ALA A 140 -12.18 -4.33 9.03
CA ALA A 140 -13.53 -4.90 9.08
C ALA A 140 -14.57 -3.80 9.34
N ARG A 141 -15.64 -3.74 8.54
CA ARG A 141 -16.75 -2.76 8.67
C ARG A 141 -16.27 -1.29 8.81
N GLY A 142 -15.19 -0.92 8.11
CA GLY A 142 -14.57 0.42 8.17
C GLY A 142 -13.48 0.57 9.25
N ASN A 143 -13.55 -0.20 10.33
CA ASN A 143 -12.59 -0.16 11.44
C ASN A 143 -11.26 -0.84 11.11
N VAL A 144 -10.22 -0.52 11.89
CA VAL A 144 -8.85 -1.02 11.72
C VAL A 144 -8.33 -1.61 13.04
N TYR A 145 -7.62 -2.73 12.97
CA TYR A 145 -7.14 -3.48 14.14
C TYR A 145 -5.71 -3.99 13.91
N HIS A 146 -4.87 -3.99 14.96
CA HIS A 146 -3.65 -4.82 14.98
C HIS A 146 -4.03 -6.30 14.78
N LEU A 147 -3.13 -7.13 14.26
CA LEU A 147 -3.40 -8.55 14.07
C LEU A 147 -3.79 -9.26 15.38
N GLU A 148 -3.08 -8.98 16.47
CA GLU A 148 -3.35 -9.49 17.83
C GLU A 148 -4.69 -9.01 18.40
N CYS A 149 -5.17 -7.86 17.95
CA CYS A 149 -6.46 -7.30 18.36
C CYS A 149 -7.64 -7.89 17.58
N PHE A 150 -7.41 -8.48 16.39
CA PHE A 150 -8.49 -9.01 15.57
C PHE A 150 -8.82 -10.48 15.93
N LYS A 151 -9.35 -10.66 17.13
CA LYS A 151 -9.68 -11.96 17.72
C LYS A 151 -11.16 -12.10 18.07
N CYS A 152 -11.65 -13.34 18.12
CA CYS A 152 -13.02 -13.64 18.50
C CYS A 152 -13.19 -13.43 20.01
N GLU A 153 -14.24 -12.74 20.42
CA GLU A 153 -14.56 -12.54 21.84
C GLU A 153 -14.89 -13.86 22.55
N ALA A 154 -15.63 -14.75 21.88
CA ALA A 154 -16.08 -16.02 22.45
C ALA A 154 -15.01 -17.12 22.56
N CYS A 155 -13.96 -17.10 21.73
CA CYS A 155 -12.90 -18.13 21.74
C CYS A 155 -11.46 -17.60 21.76
N ASN A 156 -11.26 -16.28 21.84
CA ASN A 156 -9.97 -15.59 21.94
C ASN A 156 -8.96 -15.84 20.79
N HIS A 157 -9.32 -16.61 19.76
CA HIS A 157 -8.48 -16.91 18.60
C HIS A 157 -8.54 -15.80 17.53
N VAL A 158 -7.44 -15.61 16.78
CA VAL A 158 -7.32 -14.59 15.72
C VAL A 158 -8.21 -14.94 14.52
N CYS A 159 -9.07 -14.00 14.11
CA CYS A 159 -10.19 -14.22 13.17
C CYS A 159 -9.81 -14.24 11.67
N ILE A 160 -8.59 -14.66 11.31
CA ILE A 160 -8.09 -14.64 9.91
C ILE A 160 -8.97 -15.42 8.90
N GLN A 161 -9.74 -16.43 9.35
CA GLN A 161 -10.56 -17.27 8.45
C GLN A 161 -11.98 -16.72 8.18
N ILE A 162 -12.49 -15.77 8.96
CA ILE A 162 -13.92 -15.40 8.93
C ILE A 162 -14.30 -14.64 7.64
N ILE A 163 -13.35 -13.98 6.98
CA ILE A 163 -13.56 -13.21 5.74
C ILE A 163 -14.15 -14.09 4.61
N LYS A 164 -13.90 -15.41 4.60
CA LYS A 164 -14.45 -16.35 3.60
C LYS A 164 -15.89 -16.81 3.84
N LYS A 165 -16.55 -16.41 4.94
CA LYS A 165 -17.93 -16.81 5.29
C LYS A 165 -18.93 -15.64 5.37
N ILE A 166 -18.65 -14.52 4.71
CA ILE A 166 -19.61 -13.41 4.52
C ILE A 166 -19.90 -13.25 3.02
N LYS A 167 -20.53 -14.28 2.47
CA LYS A 167 -21.16 -14.34 1.14
C LYS A 167 -22.28 -15.37 1.19
#